data_AF-H8FX51-F1
#
_entry.id   AF-H8FX51-F1
#
_cell.length_a   1.000
_cell.length_b   1.000
_cell.length_c   1.000
_cell.angle_alpha   90.00
_cell.angle_beta   90.00
_cell.angle_gamma   90.00
#
_symmetry.space_group_name_H-M   'P 1'
#
loop_
_entity.id
_entity.type
_entity.pdbx_description
1 polymer ?
#
loop_
_entity_poly.entity_id
_entity_poly.type
_entity_poly.pdbx_seq_one_letter_code
_entity_poly.pdbx_strand_id
1 'polypeptide(L)'
;MSSSVTAYLAAPGFEADLRAELGDVVAEHGRLMLAPGPARPAAWALNIWRDPVEIAADSIGTAAKALRAIQRNWWPYAFHLHRRTGLLVEKLPKVSAKPLIFGQAAPTAPLGSFVWLDEGRLLAAADCSSRFPNGEVGFVEDRAVPPNRAYLKLWEALTLAGRRPGPGELCLDLGASPGGWTWVLASGGAQVIAIDKAPLAPSIAAIETVTCRQESAFGLDPVSIGPVDWLCSDVICYPERLLRLVERWRDSRLARNFICTLKFQGETDHAIAARFAAVPGSRLLHLSHNKHELTWMLIEGDRATNGR
;
A
#
# COMPACT_ATOMS: atom_id res chain seq x y z
N MET A 1 15.34 -28.50 -14.05
CA MET A 1 15.25 -27.44 -13.00
C MET A 1 13.80 -27.04 -12.95
N SER A 2 13.09 -27.29 -11.83
CA SER A 2 11.72 -26.78 -11.70
C SER A 2 11.81 -25.26 -11.76
N SER A 3 11.18 -24.63 -12.75
CA SER A 3 11.11 -23.17 -12.81
C SER A 3 10.37 -22.70 -11.55
N SER A 4 11.04 -21.92 -10.71
CA SER A 4 10.38 -21.30 -9.55
C SER A 4 9.21 -20.45 -10.05
N VAL A 5 8.11 -20.44 -9.31
CA VAL A 5 6.93 -19.61 -9.61
C VAL A 5 6.72 -18.69 -8.41
N THR A 6 6.25 -17.46 -8.65
CA THR A 6 5.80 -16.55 -7.60
C THR A 6 4.32 -16.25 -7.83
N ALA A 7 3.52 -16.19 -6.76
CA ALA A 7 2.11 -15.81 -6.89
C ALA A 7 1.88 -14.36 -6.43
N TYR A 8 1.10 -13.60 -7.19
CA TYR A 8 0.83 -12.19 -6.99
C TYR A 8 -0.67 -12.01 -6.87
N LEU A 9 -1.13 -11.45 -5.74
CA LEU A 9 -2.55 -11.21 -5.49
C LEU A 9 -2.89 -9.76 -5.84
N ALA A 10 -3.64 -9.54 -6.92
CA ALA A 10 -4.13 -8.23 -7.33
C ALA A 10 -5.13 -7.64 -6.33
N ALA A 11 -5.24 -6.32 -6.27
CA ALA A 11 -6.40 -5.66 -5.67
C ALA A 11 -7.70 -5.98 -6.45
N PRO A 12 -8.88 -5.98 -5.80
CA PRO A 12 -10.13 -6.25 -6.49
C PRO A 12 -10.38 -5.25 -7.63
N GLY A 13 -10.56 -5.75 -8.86
CA GLY A 13 -10.82 -4.92 -10.04
C GLY A 13 -9.57 -4.40 -10.75
N PHE A 14 -8.36 -4.78 -10.30
CA PHE A 14 -7.07 -4.37 -10.90
C PHE A 14 -6.27 -5.58 -11.41
N GLU A 15 -6.96 -6.67 -11.74
CA GLU A 15 -6.36 -7.88 -12.31
C GLU A 15 -5.69 -7.57 -13.65
N ALA A 16 -6.32 -6.74 -14.49
CA ALA A 16 -5.76 -6.35 -15.79
C ALA A 16 -4.45 -5.56 -15.64
N ASP A 17 -4.38 -4.63 -14.68
CA ASP A 17 -3.18 -3.84 -14.40
C ASP A 17 -2.03 -4.70 -13.88
N LEU A 18 -2.33 -5.62 -12.94
CA LEU A 18 -1.33 -6.57 -12.45
C LEU A 18 -0.86 -7.49 -13.58
N ARG A 19 -1.78 -7.97 -14.44
CA ARG A 19 -1.41 -8.80 -15.59
C ARG A 19 -0.49 -8.06 -16.55
N ALA A 20 -0.81 -6.82 -16.89
CA ALA A 20 0.02 -5.99 -17.75
C ALA A 20 1.41 -5.74 -17.14
N GLU A 21 1.48 -5.52 -15.83
CA GLU A 21 2.73 -5.33 -15.10
C GLU A 21 3.59 -6.61 -15.06
N LEU A 22 2.98 -7.78 -14.85
CA LEU A 22 3.70 -9.06 -14.83
C LEU A 22 4.09 -9.52 -16.25
N GLY A 23 3.24 -9.33 -17.25
CA GLY A 23 3.43 -9.89 -18.59
C GLY A 23 3.19 -11.39 -18.60
N ASP A 24 4.23 -12.20 -18.45
CA ASP A 24 4.13 -13.67 -18.50
C ASP A 24 3.48 -14.22 -17.22
N VAL A 25 2.27 -14.77 -17.36
CA VAL A 25 1.47 -15.37 -16.29
C VAL A 25 1.10 -16.79 -16.73
N VAL A 26 1.54 -17.78 -15.95
CA VAL A 26 1.39 -19.21 -16.25
C VAL A 26 0.08 -19.81 -15.73
N ALA A 27 -0.52 -19.19 -14.71
CA ALA A 27 -1.82 -19.61 -14.17
C ALA A 27 -2.54 -18.46 -13.45
N GLU A 28 -3.87 -18.55 -13.41
CA GLU A 28 -4.74 -17.59 -12.73
C GLU A 28 -5.79 -18.31 -11.88
N HIS A 29 -5.94 -17.82 -10.66
CA HIS A 29 -6.86 -18.32 -9.66
C HIS A 29 -7.63 -17.13 -9.09
N GLY A 30 -8.68 -16.70 -9.78
CA GLY A 30 -9.33 -15.43 -9.49
C GLY A 30 -8.37 -14.24 -9.66
N ARG A 31 -8.06 -13.55 -8.57
CA ARG A 31 -7.11 -12.41 -8.49
C ARG A 31 -5.66 -12.82 -8.28
N LEU A 32 -5.41 -14.10 -8.03
CA LEU A 32 -4.06 -14.61 -7.79
C LEU A 32 -3.43 -15.06 -9.12
N MET A 33 -2.35 -14.40 -9.52
CA MET A 33 -1.62 -14.67 -10.76
C MET A 33 -0.28 -15.33 -10.45
N LEU A 34 0.02 -16.44 -11.10
CA LEU A 34 1.29 -17.14 -10.98
C LEU A 34 2.19 -16.71 -12.15
N ALA A 35 3.34 -16.11 -11.85
CA ALA A 35 4.34 -15.73 -12.85
C ALA A 35 5.64 -16.53 -12.63
N PRO A 36 6.35 -16.90 -13.70
CA PRO A 36 7.60 -17.65 -13.59
C PRO A 36 8.72 -16.78 -13.04
N GLY A 37 9.68 -17.42 -12.39
CA GLY A 37 10.86 -16.78 -11.81
C GLY A 37 10.68 -16.35 -10.36
N PRO A 38 11.72 -15.71 -9.80
CA PRO A 38 11.70 -15.20 -8.44
C PRO A 38 10.75 -14.00 -8.29
N ALA A 39 10.42 -13.67 -7.05
CA ALA A 39 9.61 -12.51 -6.75
C ALA A 39 10.27 -11.22 -7.27
N ARG A 40 9.48 -10.38 -7.95
CA ARG A 40 9.87 -9.04 -8.40
C ARG A 40 8.88 -8.01 -7.86
N PRO A 41 9.27 -6.72 -7.78
CA PRO A 41 8.32 -5.65 -7.45
C PRO A 41 7.14 -5.67 -8.42
N ALA A 42 5.92 -5.56 -7.87
CA ALA A 42 4.69 -5.43 -8.62
C ALA A 42 3.78 -4.45 -7.85
N ALA A 43 3.66 -3.22 -8.36
CA ALA A 43 2.92 -2.16 -7.71
C ALA A 43 1.43 -2.50 -7.55
N TRP A 44 0.84 -3.23 -8.50
CA TRP A 44 -0.58 -3.61 -8.46
C TRP A 44 -0.88 -4.87 -7.62
N ALA A 45 0.14 -5.48 -7.02
CA ALA A 45 -0.03 -6.63 -6.13
C ALA A 45 -0.19 -6.16 -4.67
N LEU A 46 -1.31 -6.53 -4.03
CA LEU A 46 -1.52 -6.33 -2.59
C LEU A 46 -0.67 -7.30 -1.75
N ASN A 47 -0.41 -8.49 -2.28
CA ASN A 47 0.39 -9.50 -1.61
C ASN A 47 1.16 -10.36 -2.61
N ILE A 48 2.42 -10.66 -2.32
CA ILE A 48 3.32 -11.48 -3.14
C ILE A 48 3.72 -12.70 -2.31
N TRP A 49 3.36 -13.87 -2.82
CA TRP A 49 3.59 -15.17 -2.22
C TRP A 49 4.90 -15.71 -2.77
N ARG A 50 5.93 -15.74 -1.93
CA ARG A 50 7.27 -16.20 -2.31
C ARG A 50 7.39 -17.70 -2.08
N ASP A 51 8.05 -18.38 -3.01
CA ASP A 51 8.26 -19.83 -3.03
C ASP A 51 7.00 -20.64 -2.66
N PRO A 52 5.85 -20.38 -3.32
CA PRO A 52 4.62 -21.12 -3.07
C PRO A 52 4.81 -22.61 -3.38
N VAL A 53 4.28 -23.45 -2.51
CA VAL A 53 4.31 -24.91 -2.63
C VAL A 53 2.92 -25.45 -2.91
N GLU A 54 2.82 -26.39 -3.84
CA GLU A 54 1.61 -27.17 -4.06
C GLU A 54 1.59 -28.35 -3.07
N ILE A 55 0.47 -28.53 -2.39
CA ILE A 55 0.27 -29.55 -1.36
C ILE A 55 -0.93 -30.39 -1.77
N ALA A 56 -0.70 -31.70 -1.91
CA ALA A 56 -1.78 -32.67 -2.06
C ALA A 56 -2.49 -32.87 -0.70
N ALA A 57 -3.81 -32.70 -0.68
CA ALA A 57 -4.65 -32.86 0.49
C ALA A 57 -6.05 -33.38 0.10
N ASP A 58 -6.18 -34.70 0.18
CA ASP A 58 -7.44 -35.45 0.01
C ASP A 58 -8.55 -35.03 1.00
N SER A 59 -8.17 -34.55 2.19
CA SER A 59 -9.10 -34.13 3.24
C SER A 59 -8.73 -32.78 3.86
N ILE A 60 -9.73 -32.15 4.49
CA ILE A 60 -9.54 -30.91 5.27
C ILE A 60 -8.55 -31.16 6.43
N GLY A 61 -8.54 -32.35 7.02
CA GLY A 61 -7.61 -32.73 8.10
C GLY A 61 -6.16 -32.82 7.61
N THR A 62 -5.96 -33.45 6.44
CA THR A 62 -4.64 -33.57 5.80
C THR A 62 -4.08 -32.18 5.46
N ALA A 63 -4.91 -31.31 4.87
CA ALA A 63 -4.53 -29.92 4.58
C ALA A 63 -4.13 -29.15 5.84
N ALA A 64 -4.94 -29.21 6.90
CA ALA A 64 -4.65 -28.52 8.16
C ALA A 64 -3.33 -28.99 8.78
N LYS A 65 -3.06 -30.31 8.74
CA LYS A 65 -1.81 -30.89 9.24
C LYS A 65 -0.61 -30.39 8.43
N ALA A 66 -0.71 -30.37 7.10
CA ALA A 66 0.36 -29.91 6.22
C ALA A 66 0.71 -28.43 6.46
N LEU A 67 -0.30 -27.55 6.51
CA LEU A 67 -0.08 -26.12 6.76
C LEU A 67 0.54 -25.87 8.14
N ARG A 68 0.04 -26.53 9.19
CA ARG A 68 0.58 -26.41 10.57
C ARG A 68 2.01 -26.91 10.69
N ALA A 69 2.42 -27.88 9.87
CA ALA A 69 3.78 -28.39 9.86
C ALA A 69 4.78 -27.37 9.26
N ILE A 70 4.30 -26.46 8.42
CA ILE A 70 5.12 -25.39 7.82
C ILE A 70 5.21 -24.20 8.78
N GLN A 71 4.08 -23.64 9.22
CA GLN A 71 4.04 -22.57 10.21
C GLN A 71 2.70 -22.45 10.94
N ARG A 72 2.65 -21.55 11.93
CA ARG A 72 1.46 -21.32 12.76
C ARG A 72 0.38 -20.48 12.10
N ASN A 73 0.74 -19.34 11.52
CA ASN A 73 -0.23 -18.32 11.09
C ASN A 73 -0.51 -18.43 9.60
N TRP A 74 -1.79 -18.55 9.25
CA TRP A 74 -2.24 -18.73 7.87
C TRP A 74 -3.49 -17.89 7.62
N TRP A 75 -3.56 -17.30 6.44
CA TRP A 75 -4.75 -16.63 5.93
C TRP A 75 -5.21 -17.25 4.62
N PRO A 76 -6.51 -17.54 4.45
CA PRO A 76 -7.04 -18.05 3.20
C PRO A 76 -7.20 -16.93 2.17
N TYR A 77 -6.79 -17.20 0.94
CA TYR A 77 -7.36 -16.56 -0.24
C TYR A 77 -8.44 -17.48 -0.82
N ALA A 78 -9.70 -17.08 -0.71
CA ALA A 78 -10.86 -17.95 -0.96
C ALA A 78 -11.67 -17.49 -2.18
N PHE A 79 -11.16 -17.71 -3.40
CA PHE A 79 -11.88 -17.38 -4.64
C PHE A 79 -12.89 -18.44 -5.07
N HIS A 80 -12.75 -19.66 -4.57
CA HIS A 80 -13.72 -20.75 -4.73
C HIS A 80 -13.73 -21.68 -3.51
N LEU A 81 -14.54 -22.75 -3.55
CA LEU A 81 -14.66 -23.78 -2.49
C LEU A 81 -14.80 -23.16 -1.08
N HIS A 82 -15.61 -22.11 -0.93
CA HIS A 82 -15.72 -21.31 0.29
C HIS A 82 -16.02 -22.15 1.54
N ARG A 83 -16.94 -23.13 1.43
CA ARG A 83 -17.27 -24.04 2.53
C ARG A 83 -16.07 -24.88 2.97
N ARG A 84 -15.32 -25.46 2.03
CA ARG A 84 -14.12 -26.26 2.32
C ARG A 84 -13.04 -25.40 2.96
N THR A 85 -12.85 -24.18 2.45
CA THR A 85 -11.93 -23.19 3.02
C THR A 85 -12.30 -22.83 4.45
N GLY A 86 -13.58 -22.55 4.74
CA GLY A 86 -14.06 -22.26 6.08
C GLY A 86 -13.76 -23.39 7.08
N LEU A 87 -14.06 -24.63 6.70
CA LEU A 87 -13.77 -25.80 7.55
C LEU A 87 -12.26 -26.03 7.78
N LEU A 88 -11.41 -25.68 6.81
CA LEU A 88 -9.96 -25.70 7.00
C LEU A 88 -9.52 -24.62 7.98
N VAL A 89 -10.03 -23.39 7.85
CA VAL A 89 -9.71 -22.27 8.74
C VAL A 89 -10.12 -22.56 10.19
N GLU A 90 -11.27 -23.20 10.42
CA GLU A 90 -11.69 -23.66 11.76
C GLU A 90 -10.67 -24.63 12.40
N LYS A 91 -9.92 -25.36 11.58
CA LYS A 91 -8.82 -26.22 12.01
C LYS A 91 -7.47 -25.51 12.01
N LEU A 92 -7.34 -24.21 11.81
CA LEU A 92 -6.05 -23.50 11.88
C LEU A 92 -6.00 -22.60 13.13
N PRO A 93 -4.80 -22.27 13.64
CA PRO A 93 -4.68 -21.27 14.69
C PRO A 93 -5.34 -19.95 14.28
N LYS A 94 -6.16 -19.37 15.17
CA LYS A 94 -6.90 -18.14 14.88
C LYS A 94 -5.96 -16.95 14.63
N VAL A 95 -6.17 -16.27 13.51
CA VAL A 95 -5.61 -14.95 13.20
C VAL A 95 -6.73 -13.92 13.41
N SER A 96 -6.48 -12.87 14.21
CA SER A 96 -7.55 -11.96 14.65
C SER A 96 -8.09 -11.08 13.53
N ALA A 97 -7.24 -10.66 12.58
CA ALA A 97 -7.58 -9.81 11.44
C ALA A 97 -8.43 -8.58 11.80
N LYS A 98 -8.26 -8.04 13.02
CA LYS A 98 -9.04 -6.89 13.48
C LYS A 98 -8.57 -5.63 12.75
N PRO A 99 -9.49 -4.72 12.35
CA PRO A 99 -9.11 -3.42 11.86
C PRO A 99 -8.24 -2.66 12.87
N LEU A 100 -7.26 -1.91 12.38
CA LEU A 100 -6.37 -1.09 13.19
C LEU A 100 -7.07 0.19 13.63
N ILE A 101 -6.79 0.61 14.85
CA ILE A 101 -6.99 2.01 15.24
C ILE A 101 -5.75 2.75 14.75
N PHE A 102 -5.92 3.79 13.92
CA PHE A 102 -4.78 4.57 13.44
C PHE A 102 -3.96 5.09 14.62
N GLY A 103 -2.65 4.87 14.59
CA GLY A 103 -1.84 4.94 15.80
C GLY A 103 -1.06 3.67 16.08
N GLN A 104 -1.72 2.54 15.90
CA GLN A 104 -1.18 1.22 16.18
C GLN A 104 -0.12 0.82 15.16
N ALA A 105 0.87 0.05 15.61
CA ALA A 105 1.88 -0.52 14.73
C ALA A 105 1.24 -1.58 13.82
N ALA A 106 1.77 -1.68 12.60
CA ALA A 106 1.44 -2.78 11.70
C ALA A 106 1.81 -4.14 12.34
N PRO A 107 1.09 -5.23 12.00
CA PRO A 107 1.43 -6.56 12.46
C PRO A 107 2.83 -6.95 11.98
N THR A 108 3.66 -7.45 12.89
CA THR A 108 5.03 -7.90 12.59
C THR A 108 5.14 -9.41 12.46
N ALA A 109 4.16 -10.16 13.00
CA ALA A 109 4.16 -11.62 12.92
C ALA A 109 4.04 -12.09 11.47
N PRO A 110 4.83 -13.09 11.03
CA PRO A 110 4.65 -13.73 9.74
C PRO A 110 3.21 -14.23 9.57
N LEU A 111 2.70 -14.07 8.34
CA LEU A 111 1.37 -14.51 7.94
C LEU A 111 1.48 -15.17 6.56
N GLY A 112 1.41 -16.50 6.53
CA GLY A 112 1.34 -17.24 5.28
C GLY A 112 -0.02 -17.11 4.62
N SER A 113 -0.07 -17.39 3.33
CA SER A 113 -1.31 -17.40 2.56
C SER A 113 -1.49 -18.74 1.85
N PHE A 114 -2.73 -19.21 1.73
CA PHE A 114 -3.04 -20.42 1.01
C PHE A 114 -4.34 -20.29 0.22
N VAL A 115 -4.48 -21.10 -0.82
CA VAL A 115 -5.67 -21.18 -1.66
C VAL A 115 -5.89 -22.64 -2.09
N TRP A 116 -7.14 -23.07 -2.17
CA TRP A 116 -7.47 -24.33 -2.83
C TRP A 116 -7.36 -24.14 -4.35
N LEU A 117 -6.66 -25.04 -5.04
CA LEU A 117 -6.62 -25.06 -6.51
C LEU A 117 -7.77 -25.92 -7.05
N ASP A 118 -8.09 -26.99 -6.33
CA ASP A 118 -9.24 -27.86 -6.54
C ASP A 118 -9.58 -28.60 -5.22
N GLU A 119 -10.41 -29.64 -5.27
CA GLU A 119 -10.84 -30.37 -4.08
C GLU A 119 -9.72 -31.15 -3.38
N GLY A 120 -8.63 -31.47 -4.08
CA GLY A 120 -7.54 -32.32 -3.60
C GLY A 120 -6.19 -31.61 -3.49
N ARG A 121 -6.06 -30.36 -3.93
CA ARG A 121 -4.78 -29.65 -4.01
C ARG A 121 -4.90 -28.20 -3.55
N LEU A 122 -3.89 -27.75 -2.81
CA LEU A 122 -3.78 -26.37 -2.35
C LEU A 122 -2.41 -25.80 -2.68
N LEU A 123 -2.39 -24.50 -3.00
CA LEU A 123 -1.17 -23.72 -3.11
C LEU A 123 -0.99 -22.93 -1.82
N ALA A 124 0.20 -22.96 -1.23
CA ALA A 124 0.50 -22.27 0.01
C ALA A 124 1.87 -21.61 -0.03
N ALA A 125 1.98 -20.38 0.46
CA ALA A 125 3.25 -19.69 0.66
C ALA A 125 3.40 -19.31 2.13
N ALA A 126 4.51 -19.74 2.73
CA ALA A 126 4.81 -19.41 4.10
C ALA A 126 5.33 -17.97 4.23
N ASP A 127 6.10 -17.52 3.23
CA ASP A 127 6.58 -16.16 3.14
C ASP A 127 5.75 -15.34 2.15
N CYS A 128 5.14 -14.28 2.68
CA CYS A 128 4.32 -13.34 1.94
C CYS A 128 4.86 -11.92 2.17
N SER A 129 4.76 -11.07 1.15
CA SER A 129 5.21 -9.67 1.24
C SER A 129 4.38 -8.84 2.21
N SER A 130 3.11 -9.18 2.43
CA SER A 130 2.26 -8.52 3.42
C SER A 130 2.02 -9.37 4.66
N ARG A 131 1.99 -8.70 5.82
CA ARG A 131 1.58 -9.27 7.11
C ARG A 131 0.09 -9.07 7.40
N PHE A 132 -0.61 -8.38 6.50
CA PHE A 132 -2.06 -8.22 6.56
C PHE A 132 -2.76 -9.34 5.78
N PRO A 133 -3.92 -9.81 6.25
CA PRO A 133 -4.85 -10.63 5.48
C PRO A 133 -4.94 -10.23 4.00
N ASN A 134 -4.48 -11.09 3.09
CA ASN A 134 -4.48 -10.83 1.64
C ASN A 134 -3.81 -9.52 1.18
N GLY A 135 -3.01 -8.88 2.03
CA GLY A 135 -2.46 -7.55 1.74
C GLY A 135 -3.40 -6.39 2.06
N GLU A 136 -4.61 -6.66 2.56
CA GLU A 136 -5.66 -5.67 2.75
C GLU A 136 -5.58 -5.08 4.17
N VAL A 137 -5.30 -3.78 4.25
CA VAL A 137 -5.23 -3.03 5.51
C VAL A 137 -6.60 -2.46 5.85
N GLY A 138 -7.14 -2.84 7.00
CA GLY A 138 -8.41 -2.33 7.51
C GLY A 138 -8.19 -1.37 8.69
N PHE A 139 -8.96 -0.29 8.73
CA PHE A 139 -8.96 0.67 9.85
C PHE A 139 -10.33 0.82 10.49
N VAL A 140 -10.34 1.12 11.78
CA VAL A 140 -11.49 1.72 12.47
C VAL A 140 -11.55 3.19 12.06
N GLU A 141 -12.52 3.54 11.21
CA GLU A 141 -12.63 4.86 10.59
C GLU A 141 -13.16 5.94 11.54
N ASP A 142 -12.65 7.17 11.39
CA ASP A 142 -13.32 8.38 11.88
C ASP A 142 -14.20 8.95 10.75
N ARG A 143 -15.50 9.00 10.98
CA ARG A 143 -16.48 9.51 10.00
C ARG A 143 -17.02 10.90 10.35
N ALA A 144 -16.59 11.47 11.48
CA ALA A 144 -17.14 12.72 12.00
C ALA A 144 -16.22 13.92 11.72
N VAL A 145 -14.90 13.75 11.89
CA VAL A 145 -13.95 14.86 11.83
C VAL A 145 -13.40 15.12 10.43
N PRO A 146 -12.86 14.13 9.69
CA PRO A 146 -12.24 14.41 8.40
C PRO A 146 -13.29 14.75 7.32
N PRO A 147 -12.99 15.71 6.42
CA PRO A 147 -13.95 16.21 5.44
C PRO A 147 -14.22 15.26 4.26
N ASN A 148 -13.42 14.19 4.11
CA ASN A 148 -13.56 13.18 3.07
C ASN A 148 -12.95 11.85 3.55
N ARG A 149 -12.98 10.78 2.74
CA ARG A 149 -12.34 9.48 3.06
C ARG A 149 -10.93 9.29 2.46
N ALA A 150 -10.36 10.31 1.83
CA ALA A 150 -9.02 10.22 1.24
C ALA A 150 -7.91 10.10 2.29
N TYR A 151 -8.17 10.50 3.54
CA TYR A 151 -7.25 10.32 4.67
C TYR A 151 -6.84 8.85 4.88
N LEU A 152 -7.70 7.89 4.51
CA LEU A 152 -7.41 6.46 4.67
C LEU A 152 -6.18 6.01 3.87
N LYS A 153 -5.93 6.64 2.72
CA LYS A 153 -4.72 6.38 1.92
C LYS A 153 -3.47 6.78 2.70
N LEU A 154 -3.48 7.96 3.32
CA LEU A 154 -2.34 8.44 4.10
C LEU A 154 -2.18 7.66 5.40
N TRP A 155 -3.28 7.25 6.04
CA TRP A 155 -3.23 6.34 7.18
C TRP A 155 -2.53 5.03 6.83
N GLU A 156 -2.92 4.41 5.72
CA GLU A 156 -2.32 3.18 5.23
C GLU A 156 -0.84 3.36 4.89
N ALA A 157 -0.50 4.40 4.10
CA ALA A 157 0.86 4.71 3.71
C ALA A 157 1.78 4.89 4.93
N LEU A 158 1.36 5.68 5.91
CA LEU A 158 2.12 5.92 7.15
C LEU A 158 2.23 4.66 8.02
N THR A 159 1.19 3.82 8.06
CA THR A 159 1.21 2.54 8.78
C THR A 159 2.22 1.58 8.14
N LEU A 160 2.25 1.50 6.81
CA LEU A 160 3.20 0.68 6.05
C LEU A 160 4.63 1.27 6.00
N ALA A 161 4.77 2.58 6.25
CA ALA A 161 6.06 3.23 6.45
C ALA A 161 6.63 2.98 7.85
N GLY A 162 5.79 2.64 8.83
CA GLY A 162 6.23 2.49 10.23
C GLY A 162 6.73 3.80 10.87
N ARG A 163 6.63 4.92 10.16
CA ARG A 163 7.04 6.27 10.59
C ARG A 163 5.93 7.25 10.27
N ARG A 164 5.74 8.23 11.16
CA ARG A 164 4.72 9.27 11.04
C ARG A 164 5.31 10.64 11.34
N PRO A 165 4.76 11.70 10.73
CA PRO A 165 4.95 13.06 11.19
C PRO A 165 4.63 13.21 12.68
N GLY A 166 5.48 13.93 13.40
CA GLY A 166 5.31 14.19 14.83
C GLY A 166 5.61 15.63 15.24
N PRO A 167 5.52 15.95 16.55
CA PRO A 167 5.87 17.25 17.09
C PRO A 167 7.29 17.67 16.68
N GLY A 168 7.43 18.91 16.19
CA GLY A 168 8.69 19.47 15.72
C GLY A 168 9.03 19.19 14.26
N GLU A 169 8.28 18.30 13.58
CA GLU A 169 8.41 18.10 12.14
C GLU A 169 7.48 19.04 11.35
N LEU A 170 7.94 19.46 10.17
CA LEU A 170 7.19 20.30 9.24
C LEU A 170 6.72 19.50 8.02
N CYS A 171 5.42 19.53 7.77
CA CYS A 171 4.77 18.88 6.65
C CYS A 171 4.29 19.90 5.62
N LEU A 172 4.47 19.57 4.35
CA LEU A 172 3.89 20.26 3.21
C LEU A 172 2.82 19.37 2.58
N ASP A 173 1.56 19.79 2.64
CA ASP A 173 0.44 19.09 2.00
C ASP A 173 0.06 19.80 0.70
N LEU A 174 0.34 19.16 -0.43
CA LEU A 174 0.09 19.69 -1.76
C LEU A 174 -1.23 19.15 -2.31
N GLY A 175 -2.11 20.06 -2.74
CA GLY A 175 -3.49 19.72 -3.12
C GLY A 175 -4.34 19.40 -1.90
N ALA A 176 -4.17 20.22 -0.86
CA ALA A 176 -4.66 19.91 0.47
C ALA A 176 -6.19 19.94 0.60
N SER A 177 -6.91 20.68 -0.26
CA SER A 177 -8.35 20.87 -0.09
C SER A 177 -9.13 19.57 -0.33
N PRO A 178 -10.16 19.25 0.49
CA PRO A 178 -10.70 20.03 1.62
C PRO A 178 -9.99 19.80 2.97
N GLY A 179 -8.90 19.03 3.04
CA GLY A 179 -8.06 18.91 4.25
C GLY A 179 -7.93 17.50 4.82
N GLY A 180 -8.29 16.46 4.05
CA GLY A 180 -8.24 15.07 4.54
C GLY A 180 -6.83 14.63 4.96
N TRP A 181 -5.82 14.93 4.13
CA TRP A 181 -4.42 14.61 4.45
C TRP A 181 -3.84 15.60 5.47
N THR A 182 -4.11 16.89 5.32
CA THR A 182 -3.78 17.94 6.31
C THR A 182 -4.20 17.52 7.72
N TRP A 183 -5.43 17.01 7.89
CA TRP A 183 -5.92 16.52 9.17
C TRP A 183 -5.08 15.39 9.75
N VAL A 184 -4.69 14.40 8.94
CA VAL A 184 -3.85 13.29 9.40
C VAL A 184 -2.50 13.80 9.88
N LEU A 185 -1.88 14.68 9.09
CA LEU A 185 -0.56 15.25 9.38
C LEU A 185 -0.59 16.07 10.67
N ALA A 186 -1.60 16.94 10.82
CA ALA A 186 -1.77 17.79 12.00
C ALA A 186 -2.17 16.99 13.25
N SER A 187 -2.95 15.91 13.10
CA SER A 187 -3.33 15.03 14.22
C SER A 187 -2.15 14.29 14.85
N GLY A 188 -1.03 14.18 14.11
CA GLY A 188 0.25 13.70 14.65
C GLY A 188 1.02 14.74 15.47
N GLY A 189 0.55 15.99 15.53
CA GLY A 189 1.22 17.10 16.21
C GLY A 189 2.25 17.84 15.35
N ALA A 190 2.36 17.50 14.06
CA ALA A 190 3.25 18.19 13.13
C ALA A 190 2.71 19.58 12.75
N GLN A 191 3.62 20.48 12.36
CA GLN A 191 3.24 21.73 11.69
C GLN A 191 2.92 21.42 10.23
N VAL A 192 1.85 21.99 9.68
CA VAL A 192 1.40 21.69 8.32
C VAL A 192 1.22 22.97 7.52
N ILE A 193 1.93 23.06 6.40
CA ILE A 193 1.66 24.06 5.35
C ILE A 193 0.77 23.38 4.32
N ALA A 194 -0.50 23.77 4.28
CA ALA A 194 -1.49 23.26 3.35
C ALA A 194 -1.59 24.17 2.12
N ILE A 195 -1.32 23.61 0.95
CA ILE A 195 -1.28 24.32 -0.34
C ILE A 195 -2.43 23.83 -1.22
N ASP A 196 -3.35 24.72 -1.55
CA ASP A 196 -4.38 24.45 -2.56
C ASP A 196 -4.90 25.77 -3.13
N LYS A 197 -5.52 25.76 -4.31
CA LYS A 197 -6.25 26.93 -4.82
C LYS A 197 -7.60 27.10 -4.13
N ALA A 198 -8.20 26.01 -3.67
CA ALA A 198 -9.46 25.99 -2.94
C ALA A 198 -9.21 26.09 -1.43
N PRO A 199 -10.16 26.64 -0.65
CA PRO A 199 -10.04 26.67 0.80
C PRO A 199 -10.09 25.27 1.41
N LEU A 200 -9.47 25.10 2.58
CA LEU A 200 -9.73 23.92 3.43
C LEU A 200 -11.14 24.01 4.05
N ALA A 201 -11.65 22.88 4.53
CA ALA A 201 -12.82 22.88 5.40
C ALA A 201 -12.55 23.74 6.65
N PRO A 202 -13.53 24.54 7.14
CA PRO A 202 -13.31 25.46 8.25
C PRO A 202 -12.74 24.82 9.52
N SER A 203 -13.17 23.60 9.85
CA SER A 203 -12.65 22.85 11.01
C SER A 203 -11.18 22.49 10.88
N ILE A 204 -10.68 22.25 9.66
CA ILE A 204 -9.27 21.91 9.40
C ILE A 204 -8.44 23.19 9.35
N ALA A 205 -8.94 24.25 8.73
CA ALA A 205 -8.28 25.55 8.69
C ALA A 205 -8.11 26.17 10.08
N ALA A 206 -9.00 25.84 11.03
CA ALA A 206 -8.95 26.32 12.42
C ALA A 206 -7.95 25.56 13.32
N ILE A 207 -7.29 24.51 12.82
CA ILE A 207 -6.28 23.79 13.59
C ILE A 207 -5.04 24.68 13.74
N GLU A 208 -4.59 24.88 14.98
CA GLU A 208 -3.50 25.82 15.32
C GLU A 208 -2.20 25.55 14.57
N THR A 209 -1.87 24.27 14.33
CA THR A 209 -0.64 23.86 13.63
C THR A 209 -0.76 23.90 12.10
N VAL A 210 -1.90 24.35 11.55
CA VAL A 210 -2.16 24.38 10.10
C VAL A 210 -2.08 25.81 9.58
N THR A 211 -1.19 26.03 8.62
CA THR A 211 -1.12 27.26 7.83
C THR A 211 -1.60 26.99 6.40
N CYS A 212 -2.62 27.73 5.96
CA CYS A 212 -3.16 27.60 4.60
C CYS A 212 -2.53 28.64 3.66
N ARG A 213 -2.10 28.22 2.46
CA ARG A 213 -1.69 29.13 1.38
C ARG A 213 -2.51 28.83 0.13
N GLN A 214 -3.24 29.85 -0.35
CA GLN A 214 -4.12 29.71 -1.50
C GLN A 214 -3.37 29.89 -2.82
N GLU A 215 -2.66 28.86 -3.27
CA GLU A 215 -1.85 28.90 -4.47
C GLU A 215 -1.71 27.52 -5.14
N SER A 216 -1.01 27.46 -6.27
CA SER A 216 -0.83 26.19 -7.00
C SER A 216 0.41 25.43 -6.50
N ALA A 217 0.21 24.16 -6.09
CA ALA A 217 1.30 23.25 -5.76
C ALA A 217 2.39 23.14 -6.85
N PHE A 218 2.01 23.23 -8.13
CA PHE A 218 2.97 23.13 -9.24
C PHE A 218 3.82 24.39 -9.44
N GLY A 219 3.31 25.56 -9.01
CA GLY A 219 4.01 26.84 -9.10
C GLY A 219 4.99 27.09 -7.96
N LEU A 220 4.98 26.25 -6.92
CA LEU A 220 5.86 26.43 -5.76
C LEU A 220 7.33 26.23 -6.13
N ASP A 221 8.14 27.22 -5.77
CA ASP A 221 9.59 27.08 -5.67
C ASP A 221 9.94 26.49 -4.29
N PRO A 222 10.59 25.31 -4.21
CA PRO A 222 11.04 24.73 -2.95
C PRO A 222 11.79 25.71 -2.05
N VAL A 223 12.60 26.61 -2.62
CA VAL A 223 13.40 27.59 -1.85
C VAL A 223 12.51 28.57 -1.08
N SER A 224 11.35 28.92 -1.63
CA SER A 224 10.39 29.82 -0.97
C SER A 224 9.64 29.19 0.21
N ILE A 225 9.64 27.85 0.30
CA ILE A 225 9.10 27.11 1.45
C ILE A 225 10.19 26.88 2.49
N GLY A 226 11.40 26.54 2.02
CA GLY A 226 12.49 26.07 2.88
C GLY A 226 12.40 24.57 3.18
N PRO A 227 13.23 24.07 4.11
CA PRO A 227 13.32 22.64 4.41
C PRO A 227 12.05 22.14 5.13
N VAL A 228 11.55 20.98 4.71
CA VAL A 228 10.42 20.26 5.29
C VAL A 228 10.79 18.80 5.58
N ASP A 229 10.15 18.22 6.59
CA ASP A 229 10.31 16.81 6.94
C ASP A 229 9.52 15.90 6.00
N TRP A 230 8.32 16.34 5.62
CA TRP A 230 7.40 15.56 4.83
C TRP A 230 6.80 16.39 3.70
N LEU A 231 6.83 15.84 2.49
CA LEU A 231 6.05 16.33 1.37
C LEU A 231 4.99 15.28 1.02
N CYS A 232 3.73 15.66 1.18
CA CYS A 232 2.59 14.81 0.89
C CYS A 232 1.79 15.40 -0.27
N SER A 233 1.29 14.55 -1.17
CA SER A 233 0.43 15.01 -2.28
C SER A 233 -0.59 13.96 -2.71
N ASP A 234 -1.88 14.31 -2.69
CA ASP A 234 -2.96 13.56 -3.34
C ASP A 234 -3.56 14.35 -4.52
N VAL A 235 -2.78 15.25 -5.13
CA VAL A 235 -3.24 16.13 -6.22
C VAL A 235 -3.75 15.33 -7.41
N ILE A 236 -4.90 15.74 -7.95
CA ILE A 236 -5.37 15.25 -9.25
C ILE A 236 -4.57 15.93 -10.35
N CYS A 237 -3.65 15.19 -10.97
CA CYS A 237 -2.89 15.62 -12.13
C CYS A 237 -2.40 14.41 -12.94
N TYR A 238 -1.92 14.67 -14.16
CA TYR A 238 -1.21 13.64 -14.93
C TYR A 238 0.05 13.18 -14.19
N PRO A 239 0.35 11.86 -14.16
CA PRO A 239 1.52 11.33 -13.45
C PRO A 239 2.85 11.96 -13.84
N GLU A 240 3.05 12.30 -15.13
CA GLU A 240 4.26 13.00 -15.59
C GLU A 240 4.43 14.38 -14.92
N ARG A 241 3.32 15.08 -14.67
CA ARG A 241 3.34 16.38 -13.99
C ARG A 241 3.70 16.22 -12.51
N LEU A 242 3.21 15.16 -11.86
CA LEU A 242 3.61 14.81 -10.50
C LEU A 242 5.09 14.42 -10.43
N LEU A 243 5.59 13.67 -11.41
CA LEU A 243 6.98 13.24 -11.43
C LEU A 243 7.94 14.43 -11.48
N ARG A 244 7.68 15.40 -12.37
CA ARG A 244 8.47 16.65 -12.42
C ARG A 244 8.44 17.42 -11.11
N LEU A 245 7.31 17.42 -10.41
CA LEU A 245 7.20 18.05 -9.08
C LEU A 245 8.09 17.32 -8.08
N VAL A 246 8.00 15.99 -8.02
CA VAL A 246 8.80 15.16 -7.12
C VAL A 246 10.30 15.30 -7.41
N GLU A 247 10.71 15.24 -8.68
CA GLU A 247 12.10 15.43 -9.11
C GLU A 247 12.63 16.80 -8.64
N ARG A 248 11.89 17.89 -8.90
CA ARG A 248 12.28 19.23 -8.45
C ARG A 248 12.50 19.33 -6.94
N TRP A 249 11.62 18.72 -6.14
CA TRP A 249 11.74 18.73 -4.67
C TRP A 249 12.83 17.81 -4.14
N ARG A 250 13.11 16.70 -4.82
CA ARG A 250 14.23 15.82 -4.49
C ARG A 250 15.58 16.48 -4.81
N ASP A 251 15.67 17.13 -5.97
CA ASP A 251 16.90 17.78 -6.43
C ASP A 251 17.27 18.98 -5.55
N SER A 252 16.28 19.69 -5.01
CA SER A 252 16.50 20.77 -4.04
C SER A 252 16.99 20.29 -2.68
N ARG A 253 16.76 19.00 -2.34
CA ARG A 253 17.04 18.41 -1.02
C ARG A 253 16.34 19.12 0.15
N LEU A 254 15.26 19.84 -0.14
CA LEU A 254 14.48 20.54 0.87
C LEU A 254 13.33 19.70 1.43
N ALA A 255 13.11 18.48 0.94
CA ALA A 255 12.15 17.54 1.53
C ALA A 255 12.85 16.21 1.84
N ARG A 256 12.67 15.73 3.08
CA ARG A 256 13.27 14.46 3.57
C ARG A 256 12.44 13.24 3.16
N ASN A 257 11.14 13.28 3.45
CA ASN A 257 10.22 12.17 3.20
C ASN A 257 9.13 12.58 2.21
N PHE A 258 8.67 11.61 1.41
CA PHE A 258 7.64 11.82 0.40
C PHE A 258 6.56 10.75 0.47
N ILE A 259 5.30 11.17 0.35
CA ILE A 259 4.16 10.29 0.05
C ILE A 259 3.32 10.98 -1.01
N CYS A 260 3.23 10.40 -2.21
CA CYS A 260 2.51 11.01 -3.32
C CYS A 260 1.63 9.97 -4.02
N THR A 261 0.43 10.38 -4.45
CA THR A 261 -0.48 9.51 -5.20
C THR A 261 -0.44 9.80 -6.70
N LEU A 262 -0.10 8.79 -7.50
CA LEU A 262 -0.14 8.81 -8.95
C LEU A 262 -1.54 8.41 -9.40
N LYS A 263 -2.32 9.33 -9.98
CA LYS A 263 -3.67 9.04 -10.47
C LYS A 263 -3.67 8.76 -11.96
N PHE A 264 -4.34 7.69 -12.37
CA PHE A 264 -4.50 7.34 -13.78
C PHE A 264 -5.88 7.82 -14.28
N GLN A 265 -5.87 8.59 -15.37
CA GLN A 265 -7.08 9.03 -16.06
C GLN A 265 -7.21 8.19 -17.33
N GLY A 266 -8.07 7.17 -17.33
CA GLY A 266 -8.12 6.20 -18.42
C GLY A 266 -7.12 5.07 -18.17
N GLU A 267 -6.45 4.58 -19.20
CA GLU A 267 -5.52 3.45 -19.06
C GLU A 267 -4.32 3.76 -18.15
N THR A 268 -3.80 2.72 -17.48
CA THR A 268 -2.60 2.84 -16.65
C THR A 268 -1.38 3.11 -17.51
N ASP A 269 -0.71 4.23 -17.25
CA ASP A 269 0.60 4.51 -17.81
C ASP A 269 1.65 3.70 -17.04
N HIS A 270 1.92 2.49 -17.50
CA HIS A 270 2.92 1.61 -16.87
C HIS A 270 4.35 2.16 -17.00
N ALA A 271 4.64 2.95 -18.03
CA ALA A 271 5.97 3.52 -18.25
C ALA A 271 6.28 4.60 -17.20
N ILE A 272 5.32 5.49 -16.90
CA ILE A 272 5.52 6.50 -15.86
C ILE A 272 5.55 5.86 -14.45
N ALA A 273 4.72 4.84 -14.20
CA ALA A 273 4.78 4.07 -12.96
C ALA A 273 6.18 3.45 -12.76
N ALA A 274 6.77 2.85 -13.80
CA ALA A 274 8.11 2.30 -13.76
C ALA A 274 9.19 3.37 -13.44
N ARG A 275 9.05 4.61 -13.95
CA ARG A 275 9.96 5.72 -13.60
C ARG A 275 9.91 6.08 -12.12
N PHE A 276 8.72 6.11 -11.51
CA PHE A 276 8.58 6.30 -10.06
C PHE A 276 9.19 5.15 -9.27
N ALA A 277 8.91 3.90 -9.66
CA ALA A 277 9.47 2.71 -9.02
C ALA A 277 11.00 2.62 -9.12
N ALA A 278 11.59 3.17 -10.19
CA ALA A 278 13.04 3.21 -10.39
C ALA A 278 13.77 4.21 -9.47
N VAL A 279 13.05 5.09 -8.76
CA VAL A 279 13.68 6.02 -7.82
C VAL A 279 14.33 5.25 -6.66
N PRO A 280 15.65 5.38 -6.43
CA PRO A 280 16.34 4.59 -5.41
C PRO A 280 15.81 4.80 -4.00
N GLY A 281 15.56 3.70 -3.28
CA GLY A 281 15.03 3.71 -1.92
C GLY A 281 13.53 4.04 -1.83
N SER A 282 12.86 4.22 -2.96
CA SER A 282 11.42 4.42 -2.99
C SER A 282 10.64 3.10 -3.08
N ARG A 283 9.35 3.19 -2.82
CA ARG A 283 8.37 2.12 -3.00
C ARG A 283 7.20 2.66 -3.82
N LEU A 284 6.69 1.84 -4.74
CA LEU A 284 5.46 2.10 -5.47
C LEU A 284 4.51 0.93 -5.22
N LEU A 285 3.29 1.23 -4.79
CA LEU A 285 2.33 0.22 -4.35
C LEU A 285 0.91 0.70 -4.53
N HIS A 286 0.01 -0.22 -4.81
CA HIS A 286 -1.42 -0.04 -4.70
C HIS A 286 -1.83 -0.27 -3.24
N LEU A 287 -2.38 0.76 -2.62
CA LEU A 287 -2.92 0.67 -1.27
C LEU A 287 -4.35 0.12 -1.29
N SER A 288 -4.78 -0.52 -0.22
CA SER A 288 -6.15 -1.03 -0.03
C SER A 288 -7.21 0.07 -0.22
N HIS A 289 -6.86 1.32 0.09
CA HIS A 289 -7.70 2.50 -0.09
C HIS A 289 -7.44 3.29 -1.38
N ASN A 290 -6.54 2.84 -2.24
CA ASN A 290 -6.38 3.39 -3.57
C ASN A 290 -7.54 2.95 -4.48
N LYS A 291 -7.98 3.87 -5.34
CA LYS A 291 -8.81 3.54 -6.50
C LYS A 291 -7.89 3.22 -7.68
N HIS A 292 -8.14 3.83 -8.83
CA HIS A 292 -7.25 3.73 -10.00
C HIS A 292 -6.06 4.69 -9.86
N GLU A 293 -5.21 4.38 -8.89
CA GLU A 293 -4.05 5.18 -8.52
C GLU A 293 -3.03 4.30 -7.80
N LEU A 294 -1.77 4.72 -7.79
CA LEU A 294 -0.70 4.09 -7.01
C LEU A 294 -0.14 5.10 -6.01
N THR A 295 0.33 4.62 -4.87
CA THR A 295 1.02 5.46 -3.88
C THR A 295 2.52 5.23 -4.00
N TRP A 296 3.25 6.33 -4.20
CA TRP A 296 4.70 6.37 -4.19
C TRP A 296 5.21 6.93 -2.87
N MET A 297 6.18 6.24 -2.27
CA MET A 297 6.78 6.63 -1.00
C MET A 297 8.30 6.65 -1.09
N LEU A 298 8.93 7.67 -0.52
CA LEU A 298 10.37 7.74 -0.31
C LEU A 298 10.61 8.25 1.11
N ILE A 299 10.98 7.35 2.02
CA ILE A 299 11.10 7.64 3.45
C ILE A 299 12.55 7.43 3.88
N GLU A 300 13.15 8.42 4.55
CA GLU A 300 14.50 8.29 5.10
C GLU A 300 14.52 7.19 6.18
N GLY A 301 15.37 6.19 5.99
CA GLY A 301 15.52 5.04 6.89
C GLY A 301 15.01 3.70 6.33
N ASP A 302 14.22 3.71 5.25
CA ASP A 302 13.68 2.49 4.61
C ASP A 302 14.73 1.63 3.87
N ARG A 303 16.03 1.97 3.95
CA ARG A 303 17.13 1.22 3.31
C ARG A 303 17.35 -0.20 3.88
N ALA A 304 16.54 -0.65 4.84
CA ALA A 304 16.75 -1.91 5.56
C ALA A 304 15.89 -3.11 5.10
N THR A 305 14.97 -2.99 4.14
CA THR A 305 14.04 -4.10 3.81
C THR A 305 14.15 -4.68 2.39
N ASN A 306 14.99 -4.14 1.51
CA ASN A 306 15.20 -4.68 0.15
C ASN A 306 16.43 -5.60 0.01
N GLY A 307 16.78 -6.32 1.06
CA GLY A 307 17.92 -7.25 1.01
C GLY A 307 17.92 -8.21 2.19
N ARG A 308 17.07 -9.24 2.10
CA ARG A 308 17.28 -10.57 2.66
C ARG A 308 16.20 -11.50 2.14
#